data_AF-A0A067CLX6-F1
#
_entry.id   AF-A0A067CLX6-F1
#
_cell.length_a   1.000
_cell.length_b   1.000
_cell.length_c   1.000
_cell.angle_alpha   90.00
_cell.angle_beta   90.00
_cell.angle_gamma   90.00
#
_symmetry.space_group_name_H-M   'P 1'
#
loop_
_entity.id
_entity.type
_entity.pdbx_description
1 polymer ?
#
loop_
_entity_poly.entity_id
_entity_poly.type
_entity_poly.pdbx_seq_one_letter_code
_entity_poly.pdbx_strand_id
1 'polypeptide(L)'
;MARVAPLALATIRDPQLWAREVTLFERAPGYGSNGVRTSKYTLASFVPRNLLEQFRRVANFYFLIISLLQLTTSLSPTNKYSTVGPLLLVLLVTMAKEAIEDRARHDADAKVNRTRTMALRNGVFASIAWDDVVVGDVLRVSEHEWVPADAVLLLTSEQGQIAHVETSNLDGETSLKVKTCPSYVDVVLERAEHLRSVVGTVRTEAPHESLYTFEGEIAMTDKASPTSASTTSLHMDNVVLRGTKLVNTEWVVCVVVYTGRDTKLLLSTKAAPSKFSRVDAIANRCILLLFALLALAVTLSAVGTVYYEAALHEHTYLQSPSPTSFVTAWVTHLILYNNLVPISLYISLEVVKWHQARRMERDPNLTIDGVPTRVRTTNLNEDVGQVSYVFSDKTGTLTKNEMAFRICSIHGAIYTARHRYKTLYNYFCTKTI
;
A
#
# COMPACT_ATOMS: atom_id res chain seq x y z
N MET A 1 55.95 9.63 4.11
CA MET A 1 55.39 9.98 5.43
C MET A 1 53.93 10.42 5.27
N ALA A 2 53.00 9.47 5.21
CA ALA A 2 51.57 9.74 5.38
C ALA A 2 51.06 8.65 6.33
N ARG A 3 50.70 9.05 7.56
CA ARG A 3 50.26 8.16 8.63
C ARG A 3 48.88 7.61 8.26
N VAL A 4 48.82 6.29 8.06
CA VAL A 4 47.58 5.52 8.06
C VAL A 4 47.04 5.54 9.50
N ALA A 5 45.87 6.14 9.71
CA ALA A 5 45.17 6.05 10.98
C ALA A 5 44.60 4.62 11.13
N PRO A 6 44.80 3.94 12.28
CA PRO A 6 44.31 2.58 12.46
C PRO A 6 42.78 2.59 12.56
N LEU A 7 42.14 1.67 11.84
CA LEU A 7 40.77 1.25 12.10
C LEU A 7 40.69 0.80 13.56
N ALA A 8 40.05 1.61 14.41
CA ALA A 8 39.66 1.17 15.73
C ALA A 8 38.58 0.09 15.57
N LEU A 9 38.97 -1.16 15.84
CA LEU A 9 38.08 -2.22 16.26
C LEU A 9 37.28 -1.71 17.47
N ALA A 10 36.06 -1.23 17.21
CA ALA A 10 35.09 -0.92 18.24
C ALA A 10 34.50 -2.22 18.76
N THR A 11 35.30 -2.97 19.53
CA THR A 11 34.77 -3.89 20.55
C THR A 11 34.29 -3.04 21.72
N ILE A 12 33.08 -2.51 21.60
CA ILE A 12 32.28 -2.04 22.73
C ILE A 12 30.94 -2.75 22.56
N ARG A 13 30.74 -3.81 23.35
CA ARG A 13 29.40 -4.28 23.70
C ARG A 13 28.76 -3.15 24.50
N ASP A 14 28.13 -2.21 23.81
CA ASP A 14 27.14 -1.36 24.46
C ASP A 14 26.05 -2.28 25.03
N PRO A 15 25.57 -2.05 26.26
CA PRO A 15 24.37 -2.73 26.73
C PRO A 15 23.27 -2.38 25.71
N GLN A 16 22.62 -3.39 25.11
CA GLN A 16 21.58 -3.22 24.10
C GLN A 16 20.66 -2.05 24.50
N LEU A 17 20.82 -0.91 23.86
CA LEU A 17 19.87 0.19 23.94
C LEU A 17 18.66 -0.27 23.15
N TRP A 18 17.75 -0.95 23.85
CA TRP A 18 16.45 -1.30 23.32
C TRP A 18 15.79 -0.04 22.76
N ALA A 19 15.30 -0.12 21.53
CA ALA A 19 14.77 1.05 20.83
C ALA A 19 13.40 1.46 21.36
N ARG A 20 12.67 0.52 21.98
CA ARG A 20 11.41 0.78 22.68
C ARG A 20 11.39 0.12 24.04
N GLU A 21 10.75 0.81 24.97
CA GLU A 21 10.40 0.31 26.29
C GLU A 21 8.92 0.63 26.53
N VAL A 22 8.13 -0.40 26.82
CA VAL A 22 6.69 -0.31 27.01
C VAL A 22 6.39 -0.88 28.39
N THR A 23 5.95 -0.02 29.30
CA THR A 23 5.44 -0.45 30.60
C THR A 23 4.09 -1.13 30.40
N LEU A 24 3.95 -2.34 30.93
CA LEU A 24 2.70 -3.09 30.89
C LEU A 24 1.59 -2.28 31.60
N PHE A 25 0.40 -2.27 31.01
CA PHE A 25 -0.79 -1.58 31.51
C PHE A 25 -0.71 -0.04 31.50
N GLU A 26 0.38 0.54 31.03
CA GLU A 26 0.49 1.99 30.82
C GLU A 26 0.45 2.31 29.33
N ARG A 27 -0.35 3.31 28.99
CA ARG A 27 -0.48 3.77 27.61
C ARG A 27 0.68 4.69 27.28
N ALA A 28 1.32 4.44 26.14
CA ALA A 28 2.38 5.28 25.61
C ALA A 28 1.91 5.99 24.33
N PRO A 29 1.10 7.07 24.44
CA PRO A 29 0.58 7.80 23.27
C PRO A 29 1.65 8.59 22.51
N GLY A 30 2.90 8.63 23.00
CA GLY A 30 4.03 9.25 22.30
C GLY A 30 4.47 8.50 21.03
N TYR A 31 4.01 7.26 20.85
CA TYR A 31 4.23 6.47 19.64
C TYR A 31 3.18 6.76 18.55
N GLY A 32 3.45 6.34 17.31
CA GLY A 32 2.58 6.61 16.16
C GLY A 32 1.15 6.05 16.32
N SER A 33 0.17 6.71 15.71
CA SER A 33 -1.23 6.24 15.66
C SER A 33 -1.33 4.90 14.92
N ASN A 34 -2.30 4.06 15.33
CA ASN A 34 -2.57 2.78 14.67
C ASN A 34 -3.39 2.89 13.36
N GLY A 35 -3.81 4.09 13.00
CA GLY A 35 -4.55 4.39 11.79
C GLY A 35 -3.79 4.03 10.52
N VAL A 36 -4.44 3.29 9.63
CA VAL A 36 -3.93 2.99 8.29
C VAL A 36 -4.38 4.08 7.34
N ARG A 37 -3.46 4.52 6.49
CA ARG A 37 -3.75 5.47 5.44
C ARG A 37 -3.05 5.07 4.15
N THR A 38 -3.81 4.53 3.22
CA THR A 38 -3.39 4.17 1.86
C THR A 38 -3.78 5.23 0.83
N SER A 39 -4.66 6.18 1.18
CA SER A 39 -4.99 7.34 0.34
C SER A 39 -3.75 8.16 -0.04
N LYS A 40 -3.72 8.70 -1.26
CA LYS A 40 -2.62 9.55 -1.75
C LYS A 40 -2.73 11.00 -1.29
N TYR A 41 -3.96 11.53 -1.23
CA TYR A 41 -4.21 12.95 -1.00
C TYR A 41 -4.91 13.18 0.35
N THR A 42 -4.66 14.34 0.96
CA THR A 42 -5.57 14.92 1.99
C THR A 42 -6.52 15.89 1.31
N LEU A 43 -7.63 16.27 1.95
CA LEU A 43 -8.52 17.32 1.43
C LEU A 43 -7.76 18.61 1.06
N ALA A 44 -6.80 19.03 1.89
CA ALA A 44 -5.98 20.22 1.63
C ALA A 44 -4.86 19.99 0.59
N SER A 45 -4.25 18.80 0.55
CA SER A 45 -3.15 18.51 -0.38
C SER A 45 -3.62 18.01 -1.74
N PHE A 46 -4.92 17.73 -1.91
CA PHE A 46 -5.49 17.22 -3.15
C PHE A 46 -5.15 18.11 -4.34
N VAL A 47 -5.65 19.35 -4.39
CA VAL A 47 -5.42 20.26 -5.51
C VAL A 47 -3.92 20.48 -5.80
N PRO A 48 -3.06 20.89 -4.83
CA PRO A 48 -1.68 21.23 -5.15
C PRO A 48 -0.83 20.01 -5.56
N ARG A 49 -0.99 18.84 -4.91
CA ARG A 49 -0.25 17.64 -5.33
C ARG A 49 -0.77 17.08 -6.64
N ASN A 50 -2.09 17.09 -6.84
CA ASN A 50 -2.71 16.60 -8.06
C ASN A 50 -2.26 17.43 -9.27
N LEU A 51 -2.31 18.76 -9.18
CA LEU A 51 -1.82 19.64 -10.25
C LEU A 51 -0.33 19.42 -10.52
N LEU A 52 0.49 19.27 -9.47
CA LEU A 52 1.91 18.97 -9.64
C LEU A 52 2.12 17.65 -10.41
N GLU A 53 1.35 16.61 -10.09
CA GLU A 53 1.39 15.32 -10.80
C GLU A 53 0.90 15.43 -12.24
N GLN A 54 -0.15 16.22 -12.50
CA GLN A 54 -0.66 16.47 -13.85
C GLN A 54 0.36 17.21 -14.70
N PHE A 55 1.07 18.21 -14.17
CA PHE A 55 2.09 18.96 -14.90
C PHE A 55 3.45 18.25 -15.00
N ARG A 56 3.66 17.14 -14.28
CA ARG A 56 4.79 16.23 -14.58
C ARG A 56 4.62 15.51 -15.93
N ARG A 57 3.42 15.52 -16.52
CA ARG A 57 3.20 15.03 -17.89
C ARG A 57 3.67 16.09 -18.89
N VAL A 58 4.62 15.72 -19.76
CA VAL A 58 5.29 16.62 -20.71
C VAL A 58 4.29 17.44 -21.54
N ALA A 59 3.20 16.81 -22.01
CA ALA A 59 2.20 17.50 -22.81
C ALA A 59 1.38 18.55 -22.03
N ASN A 60 0.99 18.26 -20.79
CA ASN A 60 0.27 19.24 -19.96
C ASN A 60 1.15 20.46 -19.67
N PHE A 61 2.44 20.23 -19.43
CA PHE A 61 3.41 21.31 -19.27
C PHE A 61 3.59 22.13 -20.56
N TYR A 62 3.66 21.46 -21.72
CA TYR A 62 3.70 22.13 -23.02
C TYR A 62 2.46 23.01 -23.27
N PHE A 63 1.25 22.50 -23.04
CA PHE A 63 0.03 23.30 -23.21
C PHE A 63 -0.09 24.43 -22.20
N LEU A 64 0.47 24.28 -21.00
CA LEU A 64 0.59 25.37 -20.04
C LEU A 64 1.47 26.49 -20.61
N ILE A 65 2.64 26.17 -21.17
CA ILE A 65 3.53 27.15 -21.80
C ILE A 65 2.81 27.86 -22.95
N ILE A 66 2.17 27.13 -23.87
CA ILE A 66 1.47 27.76 -25.01
C ILE A 66 0.30 28.61 -24.53
N SER A 67 -0.46 28.16 -23.53
CA SER A 67 -1.55 28.96 -22.95
C SER A 67 -1.02 30.26 -22.34
N LEU A 68 0.09 30.22 -21.61
CA LEU A 68 0.73 31.41 -21.08
C LEU A 68 1.17 32.35 -22.20
N LEU A 69 1.84 31.84 -23.24
CA LEU A 69 2.26 32.64 -24.39
C LEU A 69 1.07 33.31 -25.11
N GLN A 70 -0.04 32.60 -25.31
CA GLN A 70 -1.26 33.14 -25.92
C GLN A 70 -1.95 34.21 -25.06
N LEU A 71 -1.92 34.07 -23.73
CA LEU A 71 -2.56 35.01 -22.81
C LEU A 71 -1.74 36.28 -22.62
N THR A 72 -0.41 36.16 -22.52
CA THR A 72 0.48 37.30 -22.24
C THR A 72 0.88 38.07 -23.48
N THR A 73 0.88 37.42 -24.65
CA THR A 73 1.46 38.00 -25.87
C THR A 73 0.37 38.37 -26.88
N SER A 74 0.52 39.51 -27.55
CA SER A 74 -0.31 39.90 -28.70
C SER A 74 0.06 39.18 -30.01
N LEU A 75 1.11 38.35 -29.99
CA LEU A 75 1.62 37.60 -31.14
C LEU A 75 0.76 36.38 -31.50
N SER A 76 -0.28 36.06 -30.72
CA SER A 76 -1.16 34.92 -31.03
C SER A 76 -2.04 35.24 -32.25
N PRO A 77 -1.95 34.46 -33.35
CA PRO A 77 -2.85 34.60 -34.50
C PRO A 77 -4.24 33.99 -34.23
N THR A 78 -4.41 33.33 -33.07
CA THR A 78 -5.65 32.67 -32.66
C THR A 78 -6.22 33.32 -31.40
N ASN A 79 -7.49 33.04 -31.10
CA ASN A 79 -8.14 33.52 -29.88
C ASN A 79 -7.33 33.10 -28.62
N LYS A 80 -7.11 34.05 -27.71
CA LYS A 80 -6.35 33.88 -26.46
C LYS A 80 -6.85 32.74 -25.56
N TYR A 81 -8.13 32.37 -25.70
CA TYR A 81 -8.76 31.32 -24.91
C TYR A 81 -8.75 29.93 -25.57
N SER A 82 -8.26 29.82 -26.81
CA SER A 82 -8.34 28.58 -27.60
C SER A 82 -7.57 27.40 -27.00
N THR A 83 -6.45 27.63 -26.30
CA THR A 83 -5.67 26.54 -25.68
C THR A 83 -5.95 26.37 -24.19
N VAL A 84 -6.17 27.46 -23.44
CA VAL A 84 -6.44 27.38 -22.00
C VAL A 84 -7.78 26.71 -21.68
N GLY A 85 -8.82 26.92 -22.51
CA GLY A 85 -10.13 26.30 -22.31
C GLY A 85 -10.08 24.77 -22.33
N PRO A 86 -9.60 24.14 -23.43
CA PRO A 86 -9.41 22.69 -23.48
C PRO A 86 -8.47 22.16 -22.41
N LEU A 87 -7.37 22.87 -22.09
CA LEU A 87 -6.46 22.46 -21.02
C LEU A 87 -7.18 22.39 -19.67
N LEU A 88 -7.92 23.43 -19.28
CA LEU A 88 -8.69 23.44 -18.03
C LEU A 88 -9.71 22.30 -17.97
N LEU A 89 -10.43 22.04 -19.07
CA LEU A 89 -11.37 20.92 -19.15
C LEU A 89 -10.66 19.59 -18.90
N VAL A 90 -9.51 19.35 -19.53
CA VAL A 90 -8.72 18.14 -19.34
C VAL A 90 -8.28 17.99 -17.89
N LEU A 91 -7.69 19.04 -17.29
CA LEU A 91 -7.23 19.02 -15.89
C LEU A 91 -8.40 18.76 -14.92
N LEU A 92 -9.58 19.33 -15.18
CA LEU A 92 -10.78 19.13 -14.37
C LEU A 92 -11.29 17.70 -14.44
N VAL A 93 -11.37 17.11 -15.63
CA VAL A 93 -11.83 15.72 -15.80
C VAL A 93 -10.84 14.74 -15.15
N THR A 94 -9.53 14.96 -15.32
CA THR A 94 -8.51 14.11 -14.66
C THR A 94 -8.52 14.27 -13.14
N MET A 95 -8.68 15.50 -12.62
CA MET A 95 -8.87 15.74 -11.18
C MET A 95 -10.13 15.01 -10.66
N ALA A 96 -11.26 15.10 -11.35
CA ALA A 96 -12.50 14.45 -10.94
C ALA A 96 -12.35 12.92 -10.89
N LYS A 97 -11.71 12.32 -11.90
CA LYS A 97 -11.40 10.89 -11.93
C LYS A 97 -10.55 10.48 -10.72
N GLU A 98 -9.43 11.18 -10.48
CA GLU A 98 -8.50 10.86 -9.39
C GLU A 98 -9.15 11.08 -8.01
N ALA A 99 -10.06 12.05 -7.87
CA ALA A 99 -10.85 12.25 -6.66
C ALA A 99 -11.76 11.05 -6.36
N ILE A 100 -12.43 10.50 -7.38
CA ILE A 100 -13.29 9.31 -7.23
C ILE A 100 -12.45 8.10 -6.80
N GLU A 101 -11.31 7.88 -7.46
CA GLU A 101 -10.41 6.77 -7.11
C GLU A 101 -9.82 6.90 -5.69
N ASP A 102 -9.37 8.09 -5.30
CA ASP A 102 -8.84 8.31 -3.95
C ASP A 102 -9.92 8.24 -2.87
N ARG A 103 -11.16 8.67 -3.17
CA ARG A 103 -12.30 8.53 -2.25
C ARG A 103 -12.57 7.06 -1.90
N ALA A 104 -12.53 6.17 -2.89
CA ALA A 104 -12.68 4.74 -2.65
C ALA A 104 -11.58 4.18 -1.72
N ARG A 105 -10.35 4.73 -1.77
CA ARG A 105 -9.28 4.39 -0.82
C ARG A 105 -9.58 4.90 0.59
N HIS A 106 -10.03 6.15 0.73
CA HIS A 106 -10.44 6.71 2.03
C HIS A 106 -11.56 5.89 2.67
N ASP A 107 -12.55 5.45 1.89
CA ASP A 107 -13.66 4.64 2.40
C ASP A 107 -13.18 3.24 2.85
N ALA A 108 -12.21 2.65 2.14
CA ALA A 108 -11.58 1.38 2.53
C ALA A 108 -10.73 1.52 3.80
N ASP A 109 -9.90 2.57 3.88
CA ASP A 109 -9.10 2.90 5.07
C ASP A 109 -10.00 3.14 6.29
N ALA A 110 -11.08 3.90 6.12
CA ALA A 110 -12.05 4.18 7.18
C ALA A 110 -12.74 2.91 7.68
N LYS A 111 -13.04 1.96 6.79
CA LYS A 111 -13.61 0.66 7.19
C LYS A 111 -12.65 -0.11 8.09
N VAL A 112 -11.37 -0.17 7.73
CA VAL A 112 -10.34 -0.86 8.54
C VAL A 112 -10.16 -0.16 9.89
N ASN A 113 -9.98 1.16 9.89
CA ASN A 113 -9.71 1.94 11.09
C ASN A 113 -10.88 1.93 12.09
N ARG A 114 -12.12 1.76 11.62
CA ARG A 114 -13.33 1.66 12.45
C ARG A 114 -13.65 0.24 12.92
N THR A 115 -12.89 -0.76 12.50
CA THR A 115 -13.00 -2.12 13.03
C THR A 115 -12.80 -2.07 14.54
N ARG A 116 -13.54 -2.90 15.29
CA ARG A 116 -13.51 -2.88 16.75
C ARG A 116 -12.60 -3.99 17.30
N THR A 117 -12.03 -3.74 18.46
CA THR A 117 -11.28 -4.72 19.27
C THR A 117 -11.53 -4.44 20.75
N MET A 118 -11.26 -5.41 21.63
CA MET A 118 -11.42 -5.25 23.07
C MET A 118 -10.09 -4.83 23.69
N ALA A 119 -10.06 -3.66 24.33
CA ALA A 119 -8.89 -3.16 25.04
C ALA A 119 -9.20 -2.99 26.52
N LEU A 120 -8.22 -3.27 27.37
CA LEU A 120 -8.33 -3.07 28.82
C LEU A 120 -8.37 -1.57 29.14
N ARG A 121 -9.45 -1.13 29.78
CA ARG A 121 -9.71 0.26 30.17
C ARG A 121 -10.26 0.29 31.59
N ASN A 122 -9.57 0.99 32.50
CA ASN A 122 -9.94 1.05 33.92
C ASN A 122 -10.19 -0.36 34.52
N GLY A 123 -9.43 -1.34 34.02
CA GLY A 123 -9.50 -2.74 34.42
C GLY A 123 -10.75 -3.50 33.99
N VAL A 124 -11.49 -3.02 32.98
CA VAL A 124 -12.54 -3.75 32.25
C VAL A 124 -12.20 -3.73 30.75
N PHE A 125 -12.46 -4.81 30.02
CA PHE A 125 -12.30 -4.82 28.57
C PHE A 125 -13.44 -4.04 27.90
N ALA A 126 -13.09 -2.99 27.16
CA ALA A 126 -14.02 -2.13 26.45
C ALA A 126 -13.75 -2.17 24.94
N SER A 127 -14.81 -2.07 24.15
CA SER A 127 -14.71 -2.05 22.69
C SER A 127 -14.19 -0.70 22.19
N ILE A 128 -13.03 -0.71 21.52
CA ILE A 128 -12.40 0.48 20.92
C ILE A 128 -12.22 0.30 19.42
N ALA A 129 -12.10 1.39 18.67
CA ALA A 129 -11.76 1.32 17.26
C ALA A 129 -10.27 1.00 17.09
N TRP A 130 -9.89 0.37 15.98
CA TRP A 130 -8.50 0.05 15.68
C TRP A 130 -7.62 1.30 15.62
N ASP A 131 -8.15 2.43 15.17
CA ASP A 131 -7.44 3.72 15.14
C ASP A 131 -7.07 4.24 16.55
N ASP A 132 -7.84 3.87 17.57
CA ASP A 132 -7.67 4.31 18.96
C ASP A 132 -6.68 3.44 19.75
N VAL A 133 -6.20 2.34 19.15
CA VAL A 133 -5.21 1.44 19.75
C VAL A 133 -3.87 2.17 19.82
N VAL A 134 -3.26 2.17 21.00
CA VAL A 134 -1.93 2.76 21.24
C VAL A 134 -0.95 1.74 21.78
N VAL A 135 0.35 2.00 21.64
CA VAL A 135 1.40 1.17 22.26
C VAL A 135 1.19 1.10 23.78
N GLY A 136 1.35 -0.09 24.34
CA GLY A 136 1.09 -0.38 25.75
C GLY A 136 -0.37 -0.74 26.07
N ASP A 137 -1.29 -0.61 25.12
CA ASP A 137 -2.65 -1.14 25.30
C ASP A 137 -2.60 -2.66 25.44
N VAL A 138 -3.35 -3.16 26.43
CA VAL A 138 -3.61 -4.59 26.58
C VAL A 138 -4.90 -4.94 25.85
N LEU A 139 -4.81 -5.82 24.88
CA LEU A 139 -5.91 -6.23 24.04
C LEU A 139 -6.35 -7.65 24.41
N ARG A 140 -7.65 -7.91 24.29
CA ARG A 140 -8.22 -9.25 24.25
C ARG A 140 -8.72 -9.49 22.84
N VAL A 141 -8.12 -10.45 22.15
CA VAL A 141 -8.52 -10.85 20.80
C VAL A 141 -9.26 -12.17 20.91
N SER A 142 -10.47 -12.24 20.37
CA SER A 142 -11.29 -13.45 20.38
C SER A 142 -11.09 -14.31 19.14
N GLU A 143 -11.54 -15.56 19.21
CA GLU A 143 -11.49 -16.47 18.07
C GLU A 143 -12.13 -15.85 16.82
N HIS A 144 -11.47 -16.06 15.69
CA HIS A 144 -11.82 -15.53 14.37
C HIS A 144 -11.72 -14.01 14.21
N GLU A 145 -11.22 -13.29 15.21
CA GLU A 145 -10.88 -11.88 15.07
C GLU A 145 -9.47 -11.68 14.49
N TRP A 146 -9.30 -10.54 13.80
CA TRP A 146 -8.02 -10.12 13.28
C TRP A 146 -7.26 -9.31 14.33
N VAL A 147 -5.94 -9.52 14.40
CA VAL A 147 -5.09 -8.76 15.32
C VAL A 147 -4.85 -7.34 14.76
N PRO A 148 -5.12 -6.28 15.54
CA PRO A 148 -5.12 -4.89 15.06
C PRO A 148 -3.73 -4.24 14.90
N ALA A 149 -2.73 -4.74 15.63
CA ALA A 149 -1.40 -4.17 15.78
C ALA A 149 -0.42 -5.29 16.16
N ASP A 150 0.90 -5.07 16.07
CA ASP A 150 1.84 -6.12 16.50
C ASP A 150 1.89 -6.14 18.03
N ALA A 151 1.65 -7.31 18.61
CA ALA A 151 1.47 -7.46 20.04
C ALA A 151 2.18 -8.71 20.58
N VAL A 152 2.74 -8.59 21.78
CA VAL A 152 3.36 -9.69 22.52
C VAL A 152 2.27 -10.42 23.31
N LEU A 153 2.20 -11.73 23.17
CA LEU A 153 1.27 -12.58 23.91
C LEU A 153 1.59 -12.55 25.41
N LEU A 154 0.54 -12.42 26.21
CA LEU A 154 0.61 -12.54 27.66
C LEU A 154 -0.11 -13.81 28.08
N LEU A 155 -1.39 -13.95 27.72
CA LEU A 155 -2.23 -15.08 28.12
C LEU A 155 -2.98 -15.66 26.93
N THR A 156 -3.35 -16.93 27.05
CA THR A 156 -4.22 -17.63 26.12
C THR A 156 -5.28 -18.41 26.90
N SER A 157 -6.40 -18.74 26.26
CA SER A 157 -7.42 -19.64 26.79
C SER A 157 -6.95 -21.09 26.89
N GLU A 158 -5.93 -21.48 26.11
CA GLU A 158 -5.47 -22.87 26.01
C GLU A 158 -4.52 -23.25 27.15
N GLN A 159 -4.71 -24.45 27.72
CA GLN A 159 -3.90 -24.97 28.85
C GLN A 159 -2.40 -25.13 28.51
N GLY A 160 -2.05 -25.22 27.23
CA GLY A 160 -0.65 -25.36 26.78
C GLY A 160 0.11 -24.04 26.63
N GLN A 161 -0.47 -22.90 27.03
CA GLN A 161 0.08 -21.56 26.80
C GLN A 161 0.40 -21.29 25.32
N ILE A 162 -0.32 -21.96 24.43
CA ILE A 162 -0.23 -21.79 22.98
C ILE A 162 -1.43 -21.05 22.43
N ALA A 163 -1.22 -20.35 21.33
CA ALA A 163 -2.25 -19.75 20.52
C ALA A 163 -2.03 -20.14 19.05
N HIS A 164 -3.10 -20.48 18.36
CA HIS A 164 -3.04 -20.81 16.94
C HIS A 164 -3.44 -19.58 16.11
N VAL A 165 -2.59 -19.21 15.16
CA VAL A 165 -2.83 -18.07 14.29
C VAL A 165 -2.74 -18.46 12.83
N GLU A 166 -3.65 -17.93 12.04
CA GLU A 166 -3.61 -18.01 10.58
C GLU A 166 -2.85 -16.80 10.03
N THR A 167 -1.84 -17.06 9.19
CA THR A 167 -0.98 -16.02 8.57
C THR A 167 -1.22 -15.83 7.08
N SER A 168 -2.35 -16.32 6.56
CA SER A 168 -2.68 -16.28 5.12
C SER A 168 -2.60 -14.87 4.51
N ASN A 169 -2.86 -13.81 5.29
CA ASN A 169 -2.74 -12.42 4.83
C ASN A 169 -1.30 -11.84 4.82
N LEU A 170 -0.33 -12.51 5.46
CA LEU A 170 1.05 -12.06 5.58
C LEU A 170 1.96 -12.75 4.56
N ASP A 171 1.92 -14.08 4.52
CA ASP A 171 2.83 -14.91 3.70
C ASP A 171 2.12 -15.92 2.80
N GLY A 172 0.78 -15.91 2.75
CA GLY A 172 0.00 -16.83 1.92
C GLY A 172 -0.04 -18.27 2.45
N GLU A 173 0.62 -18.56 3.58
CA GLU A 173 0.60 -19.87 4.22
C GLU A 173 -0.74 -20.10 4.93
N THR A 174 -1.34 -21.27 4.71
CA THR A 174 -2.63 -21.66 5.31
C THR A 174 -2.48 -22.60 6.49
N SER A 175 -1.25 -23.02 6.79
CA SER A 175 -0.96 -23.73 8.02
C SER A 175 -1.13 -22.78 9.19
N LEU A 176 -1.82 -23.25 10.23
CA LEU A 176 -1.86 -22.58 11.51
C LEU A 176 -0.45 -22.53 12.08
N LYS A 177 0.00 -21.34 12.46
CA LYS A 177 1.25 -21.15 13.21
C LYS A 177 0.94 -21.18 14.68
N VAL A 178 1.75 -21.91 15.43
CA VAL A 178 1.68 -21.95 16.89
C VAL A 178 2.49 -20.79 17.43
N LYS A 179 1.88 -20.03 18.34
CA LYS A 179 2.52 -18.96 19.12
C LYS A 179 2.47 -19.34 20.58
N THR A 180 3.49 -18.98 21.35
CA THR A 180 3.63 -19.36 22.76
C THR A 180 3.64 -18.12 23.65
N CYS A 181 2.92 -18.18 24.77
CA CYS A 181 3.05 -17.17 25.80
C CYS A 181 4.40 -17.36 26.53
N PRO A 182 5.10 -16.27 26.94
CA PRO A 182 6.35 -16.38 27.68
C PRO A 182 6.18 -17.15 29.01
N SER A 183 7.11 -18.06 29.33
CA SER A 183 6.96 -19.06 30.41
C SER A 183 6.66 -18.50 31.81
N TYR A 184 7.08 -17.28 32.13
CA TYR A 184 6.85 -16.69 33.45
C TYR A 184 5.44 -16.10 33.64
N VAL A 185 4.73 -15.80 32.54
CA VAL A 185 3.38 -15.26 32.61
C VAL A 185 2.39 -16.30 33.18
N ASP A 186 2.63 -17.57 32.87
CA ASP A 186 1.80 -18.70 33.28
C ASP A 186 1.65 -18.82 34.80
N VAL A 187 2.74 -18.58 35.54
CA VAL A 187 2.79 -18.76 37.00
C VAL A 187 2.10 -17.63 37.77
N VAL A 188 2.10 -16.42 37.21
CA VAL A 188 1.63 -15.21 37.92
C VAL A 188 0.22 -14.79 37.48
N LEU A 189 -0.23 -15.23 36.31
CA LEU A 189 -1.45 -14.73 35.66
C LEU A 189 -2.47 -15.85 35.36
N GLU A 190 -2.66 -16.83 36.26
CA GLU A 190 -3.68 -17.90 36.14
C GLU A 190 -5.12 -17.38 35.99
N ARG A 191 -5.38 -16.09 36.33
CA ARG A 191 -6.65 -15.40 36.10
C ARG A 191 -6.42 -13.96 35.68
N ALA A 192 -7.25 -13.44 34.77
CA ALA A 192 -7.23 -12.04 34.30
C ALA A 192 -7.30 -11.00 35.45
N GLU A 193 -7.78 -11.39 36.63
CA GLU A 193 -7.83 -10.57 37.84
C GLU A 193 -6.43 -10.24 38.40
N HIS A 194 -5.43 -11.09 38.16
CA HIS A 194 -4.03 -10.90 38.58
C HIS A 194 -3.25 -9.98 37.62
N LEU A 195 -3.81 -9.59 36.47
CA LEU A 195 -3.17 -8.60 35.58
C LEU A 195 -2.88 -7.28 36.31
N ARG A 196 -3.64 -6.96 37.38
CA ARG A 196 -3.43 -5.74 38.17
C ARG A 196 -2.29 -5.84 39.20
N SER A 197 -1.86 -7.05 39.58
CA SER A 197 -0.85 -7.27 40.62
C SER A 197 0.58 -7.33 40.07
N VAL A 198 0.76 -7.38 38.75
CA VAL A 198 2.07 -7.45 38.11
C VAL A 198 2.46 -6.08 37.54
N VAL A 199 3.73 -5.70 37.71
CA VAL A 199 4.34 -4.61 36.94
C VAL A 199 5.37 -5.25 36.04
N GLY A 200 5.41 -4.84 34.77
CA GLY A 200 6.46 -5.30 33.89
C GLY A 200 6.75 -4.29 32.80
N THR A 201 7.89 -4.47 32.16
CA THR A 201 8.37 -3.67 31.05
C THR A 201 8.75 -4.60 29.92
N VAL A 202 8.17 -4.37 28.75
CA VAL A 202 8.56 -5.01 27.49
C VAL A 202 9.53 -4.10 26.79
N ARG A 203 10.73 -4.61 26.48
CA ARG A 203 11.72 -3.89 25.70
C ARG A 203 11.91 -4.59 24.36
N THR A 204 11.94 -3.83 23.28
CA THR A 204 12.03 -4.39 21.93
C THR A 204 13.07 -3.66 21.12
N GLU A 205 13.55 -4.33 20.07
CA GLU A 205 14.32 -3.72 19.01
C GLU A 205 13.54 -2.61 18.26
N ALA A 206 14.19 -1.97 17.28
CA ALA A 206 13.52 -1.02 16.40
C ALA A 206 12.63 -1.76 15.39
N PRO A 207 11.48 -1.20 15.01
CA PRO A 207 10.59 -1.84 14.04
C PRO A 207 11.27 -2.00 12.68
N HIS A 208 11.17 -3.19 12.08
CA HIS A 208 11.83 -3.58 10.83
C HIS A 208 10.91 -4.43 9.92
N GLU A 209 11.24 -4.57 8.64
CA GLU A 209 10.37 -5.21 7.63
C GLU A 209 10.31 -6.75 7.67
N SER A 210 11.33 -7.43 8.23
CA SER A 210 11.34 -8.90 8.32
C SER A 210 10.18 -9.42 9.17
N LEU A 211 9.35 -10.28 8.57
CA LEU A 211 8.17 -10.89 9.21
C LEU A 211 8.51 -12.04 10.16
N TYR A 212 9.73 -12.57 10.11
CA TYR A 212 10.12 -13.81 10.81
C TYR A 212 11.09 -13.58 11.97
N THR A 213 11.66 -12.39 12.07
CA THR A 213 12.59 -12.02 13.15
C THR A 213 11.89 -11.05 14.09
N PHE A 214 12.08 -11.28 15.38
CA PHE A 214 11.68 -10.37 16.44
C PHE A 214 12.59 -10.63 17.63
N GLU A 215 13.21 -9.59 18.16
CA GLU A 215 14.01 -9.63 19.38
C GLU A 215 13.46 -8.64 20.42
N GLY A 216 13.24 -9.15 21.62
CA GLY A 216 12.84 -8.35 22.77
C GLY A 216 13.10 -9.06 24.08
N GLU A 217 12.79 -8.38 25.17
CA GLU A 217 12.75 -8.95 26.49
C GLU A 217 11.52 -8.47 27.24
N ILE A 218 10.99 -9.32 28.10
CA ILE A 218 9.92 -8.97 29.04
C ILE A 218 10.46 -9.13 30.45
N ALA A 219 10.53 -8.03 31.18
CA ALA A 219 10.84 -8.03 32.60
C ALA A 219 9.54 -7.89 33.38
N MET A 220 9.24 -8.83 34.26
CA MET A 220 8.07 -8.77 35.14
C MET A 220 8.50 -8.82 36.60
N THR A 221 7.72 -8.16 37.45
CA THR A 221 7.91 -8.11 38.88
C THR A 221 6.55 -8.16 39.55
N ASP A 222 6.39 -9.09 40.50
CA ASP A 222 5.20 -9.13 41.33
C ASP A 222 5.24 -7.97 42.33
N LYS A 223 4.13 -7.20 42.44
CA LYS A 223 4.00 -6.14 43.43
C LYS A 223 4.14 -6.66 44.87
N ALA A 224 3.81 -7.93 45.12
CA ALA A 224 3.94 -8.55 46.44
C ALA A 224 5.39 -8.93 46.80
N SER A 225 6.26 -9.14 45.81
CA SER A 225 7.67 -9.52 45.99
C SER A 225 8.59 -8.76 45.00
N PRO A 226 8.88 -7.47 45.26
CA PRO A 226 9.60 -6.60 44.32
C PRO A 226 11.08 -6.96 44.08
N THR A 227 11.67 -7.86 44.87
CA THR A 227 13.09 -8.25 44.80
C THR A 227 13.41 -9.33 43.76
N SER A 228 12.40 -9.90 43.08
CA SER A 228 12.57 -11.00 42.13
C SER A 228 12.07 -10.59 40.74
N ALA A 229 12.75 -9.63 40.10
CA ALA A 229 12.47 -9.30 38.71
C ALA A 229 12.99 -10.43 37.81
N SER A 230 12.09 -11.11 37.11
CA SER A 230 12.45 -12.13 36.12
C SER A 230 12.38 -11.53 34.72
N THR A 231 13.48 -11.62 34.00
CA THR A 231 13.56 -11.20 32.59
C THR A 231 13.56 -12.43 31.69
N THR A 232 12.65 -12.47 30.72
CA THR A 232 12.55 -13.54 29.71
C THR A 232 12.78 -12.96 28.33
N SER A 233 13.57 -13.63 27.49
CA SER A 233 13.74 -13.21 26.09
C SER A 233 12.47 -13.50 25.28
N LEU A 234 12.12 -12.56 24.42
CA LEU A 234 11.01 -12.66 23.50
C LEU A 234 11.55 -12.91 22.09
N HIS A 235 10.92 -13.85 21.41
CA HIS A 235 11.19 -14.17 20.02
C HIS A 235 9.91 -14.07 19.18
N MET A 236 10.03 -14.34 17.88
CA MET A 236 8.90 -14.29 16.95
C MET A 236 7.72 -15.18 17.37
N ASP A 237 7.97 -16.29 18.07
CA ASP A 237 6.94 -17.20 18.56
C ASP A 237 6.07 -16.59 19.66
N ASN A 238 6.54 -15.54 20.33
CA ASN A 238 5.80 -14.84 21.39
C ASN A 238 4.96 -13.66 20.87
N VAL A 239 5.01 -13.38 19.57
CA VAL A 239 4.39 -12.20 18.97
C VAL A 239 3.32 -12.59 17.95
N VAL A 240 2.19 -11.91 18.04
CA VAL A 240 1.14 -11.91 17.02
C VAL A 240 1.23 -10.62 16.21
N LEU A 241 1.26 -10.74 14.88
CA LEU A 241 1.41 -9.60 13.98
C LEU A 241 0.06 -9.03 13.58
N ARG A 242 0.04 -7.75 13.20
CA ARG A 242 -1.09 -7.15 12.52
C ARG A 242 -1.46 -7.97 11.29
N GLY A 243 -2.75 -8.26 11.14
CA GLY A 243 -3.26 -9.01 9.99
C GLY A 243 -3.18 -10.54 10.12
N THR A 244 -2.73 -11.08 11.26
CA THR A 244 -3.02 -12.48 11.60
C THR A 244 -4.46 -12.61 12.11
N LYS A 245 -5.03 -13.80 11.94
CA LYS A 245 -6.34 -14.15 12.49
C LYS A 245 -6.18 -15.20 13.57
N LEU A 246 -6.85 -15.01 14.70
CA LEU A 246 -6.89 -16.03 15.76
C LEU A 246 -7.85 -17.17 15.36
N VAL A 247 -7.42 -18.42 15.48
CA VAL A 247 -8.21 -19.60 15.08
C VAL A 247 -7.88 -20.74 16.05
N ASN A 248 -8.83 -21.58 16.44
CA ASN A 248 -8.61 -22.70 17.38
C ASN A 248 -8.04 -22.23 18.74
N THR A 249 -8.42 -21.02 19.16
CA THR A 249 -8.05 -20.43 20.45
C THR A 249 -9.15 -19.42 20.78
N GLU A 250 -9.88 -19.65 21.87
CA GLU A 250 -11.08 -18.86 22.22
C GLU A 250 -10.76 -17.38 22.42
N TRP A 251 -9.67 -17.10 23.14
CA TRP A 251 -9.16 -15.75 23.31
C TRP A 251 -7.67 -15.74 23.65
N VAL A 252 -7.02 -14.63 23.30
CA VAL A 252 -5.68 -14.30 23.78
C VAL A 252 -5.69 -12.90 24.39
N VAL A 253 -4.83 -12.69 25.39
CA VAL A 253 -4.51 -11.36 25.91
C VAL A 253 -3.09 -11.02 25.50
N CYS A 254 -2.90 -9.86 24.91
CA CYS A 254 -1.61 -9.40 24.40
C CYS A 254 -1.39 -7.91 24.68
N VAL A 255 -0.13 -7.49 24.70
CA VAL A 255 0.25 -6.07 24.84
C VAL A 255 0.81 -5.54 23.53
N VAL A 256 0.30 -4.39 23.09
CA VAL A 256 0.70 -3.77 21.83
C VAL A 256 2.09 -3.17 21.93
N VAL A 257 2.99 -3.55 21.02
CA VAL A 257 4.37 -3.04 20.95
C VAL A 257 4.61 -2.15 19.74
N TYR A 258 4.00 -2.47 18.59
CA TYR A 258 4.06 -1.64 17.38
C TYR A 258 2.67 -1.34 16.85
N THR A 259 2.43 -0.07 16.51
CA THR A 259 1.16 0.44 15.99
C THR A 259 1.34 1.06 14.60
N GLY A 260 0.31 0.95 13.77
CA GLY A 260 0.23 1.67 12.49
C GLY A 260 1.45 1.39 11.61
N ARG A 261 2.13 2.45 11.18
CA ARG A 261 3.29 2.39 10.27
C ARG A 261 4.48 1.61 10.82
N ASP A 262 4.54 1.37 12.12
CA ASP A 262 5.63 0.62 12.75
C ASP A 262 5.36 -0.89 12.74
N THR A 263 4.13 -1.32 12.42
CA THR A 263 3.81 -2.75 12.30
C THR A 263 4.55 -3.39 11.13
N LYS A 264 5.04 -4.61 11.34
CA LYS A 264 5.84 -5.34 10.34
C LYS A 264 5.10 -5.51 9.01
N LEU A 265 3.78 -5.70 9.05
CA LEU A 265 2.92 -5.75 7.85
C LEU A 265 2.96 -4.45 7.02
N LEU A 266 2.89 -3.30 7.68
CA LEU A 266 2.89 -2.01 6.98
C LEU A 266 4.29 -1.59 6.53
N LEU A 267 5.33 -2.02 7.25
CA LEU A 267 6.73 -1.84 6.83
C LEU A 267 7.11 -2.70 5.63
N SER A 268 6.61 -3.94 5.56
CA SER A 268 6.83 -4.80 4.40
C SER A 268 6.02 -4.36 3.16
N THR A 269 5.02 -3.50 3.37
CA THR A 269 4.22 -2.92 2.27
C THR A 269 4.97 -1.76 1.62
N LYS A 270 5.45 -1.96 0.40
CA LYS A 270 6.05 -0.88 -0.40
C LYS A 270 4.98 0.09 -0.87
N ALA A 271 5.29 1.39 -0.83
CA ALA A 271 4.44 2.43 -1.41
C ALA A 271 4.16 2.06 -2.87
N ALA A 272 2.88 1.99 -3.25
CA ALA A 272 2.48 1.62 -4.58
C ALA A 272 3.11 2.59 -5.59
N PRO A 273 4.04 2.14 -6.47
CA PRO A 273 4.63 3.04 -7.44
C PRO A 273 3.55 3.56 -8.39
N SER A 274 3.71 4.77 -8.89
CA SER A 274 2.89 5.25 -10.02
C SER A 274 3.22 4.42 -11.24
N LYS A 275 2.35 3.45 -11.57
CA LYS A 275 2.51 2.57 -12.72
C LYS A 275 2.04 3.30 -13.97
N PHE A 276 2.94 3.50 -14.93
CA PHE A 276 2.63 3.95 -16.29
C PHE A 276 2.50 2.74 -17.19
N SER A 277 1.53 2.73 -18.11
CA SER A 277 1.36 1.61 -19.03
C SER A 277 2.40 1.66 -20.14
N ARG A 278 2.59 0.54 -20.84
CA ARG A 278 3.45 0.52 -22.03
C ARG A 278 2.91 1.44 -23.14
N VAL A 279 1.58 1.55 -23.25
CA VAL A 279 0.93 2.45 -24.21
C VAL A 279 1.24 3.90 -23.87
N ASP A 280 1.29 4.28 -22.59
CA ASP A 280 1.69 5.63 -22.18
C ASP A 280 3.14 5.93 -22.61
N ALA A 281 4.04 4.95 -22.50
CA ALA A 281 5.42 5.08 -22.95
C ALA A 281 5.57 5.20 -24.48
N ILE A 282 4.68 4.55 -25.25
CA ILE A 282 4.62 4.69 -26.71
C ILE A 282 4.06 6.06 -27.08
N ALA A 283 2.96 6.49 -26.45
CA ALA A 283 2.37 7.81 -26.67
C ALA A 283 3.38 8.93 -26.39
N ASN A 284 4.13 8.84 -25.29
CA ASN A 284 5.19 9.81 -24.97
C ASN A 284 6.29 9.85 -26.06
N ARG A 285 6.69 8.70 -26.63
CA ARG A 285 7.63 8.65 -27.75
C ARG A 285 7.08 9.31 -29.01
N CYS A 286 5.81 9.04 -29.36
CA CYS A 286 5.14 9.70 -30.48
C CYS A 286 5.07 11.22 -30.29
N ILE A 287 4.81 11.69 -29.06
CA ILE A 287 4.73 13.11 -28.74
C ILE A 287 6.11 13.78 -28.86
N LEU A 288 7.18 13.13 -28.41
CA LEU A 288 8.53 13.65 -28.62
C LEU A 288 8.87 13.80 -30.11
N LEU A 289 8.44 12.86 -30.94
CA LEU A 289 8.57 12.97 -32.40
C LEU A 289 7.73 14.13 -32.97
N LEU A 290 6.49 14.31 -32.49
CA LEU A 290 5.65 15.44 -32.87
C LEU A 290 6.25 16.78 -32.44
N PHE A 291 6.88 16.87 -31.28
CA PHE A 291 7.60 18.08 -30.85
C PHE A 291 8.83 18.36 -31.70
N ALA A 292 9.59 17.34 -32.11
CA ALA A 292 10.70 17.50 -33.03
C ALA A 292 10.23 18.02 -34.40
N LEU A 293 9.13 17.44 -34.92
CA LEU A 293 8.51 17.88 -36.17
C LEU A 293 7.97 19.31 -36.06
N LEU A 294 7.33 19.65 -34.94
CA LEU A 294 6.83 21.00 -34.65
C LEU A 294 7.98 22.00 -34.64
N ALA A 295 9.06 21.71 -33.91
CA ALA A 295 10.23 22.58 -33.84
C ALA A 295 10.83 22.83 -35.23
N LEU A 296 10.94 21.79 -36.06
CA LEU A 296 11.41 21.91 -37.44
C LEU A 296 10.47 22.75 -38.32
N ALA A 297 9.16 22.50 -38.25
CA ALA A 297 8.18 23.24 -39.06
C ALA A 297 8.14 24.72 -38.67
N VAL A 298 8.23 25.03 -37.38
CA VAL A 298 8.25 26.40 -36.85
C VAL A 298 9.52 27.12 -37.26
N THR A 299 10.70 26.49 -37.18
CA THR A 299 11.95 27.13 -37.60
C THR A 299 11.98 27.40 -39.10
N LEU A 300 11.56 26.44 -39.94
CA LEU A 300 11.46 26.63 -41.38
C LEU A 300 10.47 27.75 -41.76
N SER A 301 9.32 27.81 -41.10
CA SER A 301 8.31 28.86 -41.34
C SER A 301 8.81 30.25 -40.89
N ALA A 302 9.52 30.32 -39.76
CA ALA A 302 10.10 31.56 -39.27
C ALA A 302 11.22 32.09 -40.20
N VAL A 303 12.10 31.22 -40.69
CA VAL A 303 13.12 31.59 -41.70
C VAL A 303 12.44 32.06 -42.98
N GLY A 304 11.42 31.33 -43.44
CA GLY A 304 10.64 31.69 -44.63
C GLY A 304 9.98 33.07 -44.50
N THR A 305 9.45 33.41 -43.32
CA THR A 305 8.83 34.72 -43.05
C THR A 305 9.85 35.85 -43.12
N VAL A 306 11.00 35.69 -42.46
CA VAL A 306 12.08 36.70 -42.49
C VAL A 306 12.61 36.91 -43.91
N TYR A 307 12.78 35.82 -44.67
CA TYR A 307 13.22 35.90 -46.07
C TYR A 307 12.17 36.55 -46.97
N TYR A 308 10.89 36.19 -46.80
CA TYR A 308 9.79 36.73 -47.58
C TYR A 308 9.60 38.22 -47.32
N GLU A 309 9.62 38.68 -46.07
CA GLU A 309 9.52 40.11 -45.74
C GLU A 309 10.70 40.91 -46.29
N ALA A 310 11.91 40.36 -46.28
CA ALA A 310 13.07 41.00 -46.91
C ALA A 310 12.91 41.16 -48.43
N ALA A 311 12.26 40.20 -49.10
CA ALA A 311 11.95 40.28 -50.53
C ALA A 311 10.73 41.18 -50.83
N LEU A 312 9.81 41.38 -49.87
CA LEU A 312 8.57 42.12 -50.04
C LEU A 312 8.75 43.65 -50.11
N HIS A 313 9.91 44.19 -49.73
CA HIS A 313 10.22 45.62 -49.82
C HIS A 313 10.11 46.19 -51.26
N GLU A 314 9.90 45.37 -52.28
CA GLU A 314 9.65 45.78 -53.67
C GLU A 314 8.17 46.09 -54.02
N HIS A 315 7.21 45.84 -53.12
CA HIS A 315 5.77 45.98 -53.43
C HIS A 315 5.08 47.11 -52.65
N THR A 316 4.94 48.28 -53.29
CA THR A 316 4.43 49.54 -52.72
C THR A 316 2.99 49.50 -52.18
N TYR A 317 2.18 48.50 -52.55
CA TYR A 317 0.78 48.37 -52.14
C TYR A 317 0.60 47.64 -50.79
N LEU A 318 1.64 46.93 -50.32
CA LEU A 318 1.65 46.29 -49.00
C LEU A 318 2.31 47.28 -48.04
N GLN A 319 1.54 47.87 -47.11
CA GLN A 319 2.10 48.72 -46.07
C GLN A 319 3.14 47.91 -45.30
N SER A 320 4.43 48.18 -45.54
CA SER A 320 5.53 47.41 -44.95
C SER A 320 5.45 47.54 -43.43
N PRO A 321 5.09 46.47 -42.70
CA PRO A 321 5.29 46.47 -41.27
C PRO A 321 6.80 46.60 -41.01
N SER A 322 7.17 47.06 -39.81
CA SER A 322 8.55 46.91 -39.33
C SER A 322 8.98 45.45 -39.50
N PRO A 323 10.22 45.17 -39.95
CA PRO A 323 10.67 43.79 -40.18
C PRO A 323 10.45 42.94 -38.92
N THR A 324 9.75 41.81 -39.08
CA THR A 324 9.49 40.93 -37.95
C THR A 324 10.78 40.23 -37.55
N SER A 325 11.07 40.24 -36.25
CA SER A 325 12.22 39.49 -35.75
C SER A 325 11.99 37.99 -35.94
N PHE A 326 13.07 37.22 -36.14
CA PHE A 326 12.99 35.76 -36.19
C PHE A 326 12.26 35.19 -34.96
N VAL A 327 12.51 35.74 -33.77
CA VAL A 327 11.88 35.29 -32.52
C VAL A 327 10.37 35.54 -32.53
N THR A 328 9.93 36.73 -32.97
CA THR A 328 8.49 37.02 -33.09
C THR A 328 7.82 36.11 -34.10
N ALA A 329 8.44 35.89 -35.27
CA ALA A 329 7.93 34.96 -36.28
C ALA A 329 7.88 33.52 -35.73
N TRP A 330 8.93 33.09 -35.02
CA TRP A 330 9.01 31.76 -34.42
C TRP A 330 7.92 31.52 -33.37
N VAL A 331 7.69 32.48 -32.47
CA VAL A 331 6.62 32.37 -31.45
C VAL A 331 5.23 32.37 -32.10
N THR A 332 4.99 33.21 -33.10
CA THR A 332 3.70 33.24 -33.82
C THR A 332 3.40 31.90 -34.50
N HIS A 333 4.38 31.31 -35.18
CA HIS A 333 4.22 30.00 -35.84
C HIS A 333 4.13 28.85 -34.84
N LEU A 334 4.83 28.93 -33.69
CA LEU A 334 4.68 27.95 -32.61
C LEU A 334 3.24 27.91 -32.10
N ILE A 335 2.64 29.08 -31.87
CA ILE A 335 1.25 29.19 -31.41
C ILE A 335 0.30 28.68 -32.49
N LEU A 336 0.53 29.01 -33.76
CA LEU A 336 -0.30 28.59 -34.89
C LEU A 336 -0.31 27.06 -35.05
N TYR A 337 0.85 26.42 -34.96
CA TYR A 337 1.00 24.97 -35.14
C TYR A 337 0.83 24.16 -33.85
N ASN A 338 0.43 24.78 -32.73
CA ASN A 338 0.23 24.11 -31.45
C ASN A 338 -0.73 22.90 -31.54
N ASN A 339 -1.71 22.94 -32.44
CA ASN A 339 -2.67 21.87 -32.66
C ASN A 339 -2.06 20.59 -33.26
N LEU A 340 -0.79 20.61 -33.71
CA LEU A 340 -0.07 19.43 -34.17
C LEU A 340 0.10 18.40 -33.06
N VAL A 341 0.20 18.87 -31.80
CA VAL A 341 0.17 18.01 -30.62
C VAL A 341 -1.28 17.96 -30.12
N PRO A 342 -1.99 16.83 -30.29
CA PRO A 342 -3.40 16.75 -29.94
C PRO A 342 -3.60 16.75 -28.42
N ILE A 343 -4.15 17.83 -27.87
CA ILE A 343 -4.59 17.90 -26.45
C ILE A 343 -5.54 16.73 -26.13
N SER A 344 -6.39 16.37 -27.09
CA SER A 344 -7.40 15.32 -26.96
C SER A 344 -6.82 13.92 -26.78
N LEU A 345 -5.56 13.66 -27.16
CA LEU A 345 -4.99 12.32 -27.11
C LEU A 345 -4.97 11.75 -25.69
N TYR A 346 -4.46 12.50 -24.71
CA TYR A 346 -4.36 12.01 -23.33
C TYR A 346 -5.70 11.82 -22.68
N ILE A 347 -6.61 12.80 -22.84
CA ILE A 347 -7.94 12.69 -22.25
C ILE A 347 -8.73 11.54 -22.90
N SER A 348 -8.55 11.30 -24.20
CA SER A 348 -9.20 10.17 -24.87
C SER A 348 -8.67 8.84 -24.33
N LEU A 349 -7.35 8.69 -24.15
CA LEU A 349 -6.77 7.50 -23.52
C LEU A 349 -7.30 7.31 -22.10
N GLU A 350 -7.37 8.36 -21.29
CA GLU A 350 -7.90 8.31 -19.92
C GLU A 350 -9.38 7.90 -19.87
N VAL A 351 -10.22 8.47 -20.73
CA VAL A 351 -11.64 8.15 -20.83
C VAL A 351 -11.86 6.72 -21.31
N VAL A 352 -11.09 6.28 -22.31
CA VAL A 352 -11.15 4.89 -22.82
C VAL A 352 -10.76 3.91 -21.71
N LYS A 353 -9.64 4.15 -21.01
CA LYS A 353 -9.21 3.32 -19.89
C LYS A 353 -10.28 3.26 -18.80
N TRP A 354 -10.85 4.41 -18.41
CA TRP A 354 -11.92 4.45 -17.42
C TRP A 354 -13.17 3.68 -17.86
N HIS A 355 -13.56 3.78 -19.14
CA HIS A 355 -14.69 3.03 -19.68
C HIS A 355 -14.43 1.52 -19.68
N GLN A 356 -13.22 1.10 -20.09
CA GLN A 356 -12.80 -0.31 -20.04
C GLN A 356 -12.87 -0.87 -18.62
N ALA A 357 -12.39 -0.12 -17.62
CA ALA A 357 -12.48 -0.53 -16.21
C ALA A 357 -13.93 -0.79 -15.80
N ARG A 358 -14.86 0.11 -16.13
CA ARG A 358 -16.28 -0.08 -15.80
C ARG A 358 -16.93 -1.23 -16.52
N ARG A 359 -16.48 -1.57 -17.73
CA ARG A 359 -16.94 -2.76 -18.43
C ARG A 359 -16.48 -4.03 -17.72
N MET A 360 -15.23 -4.07 -17.25
CA MET A 360 -14.70 -5.20 -16.47
C MET A 360 -15.47 -5.39 -15.15
N GLU A 361 -15.81 -4.31 -14.45
CA GLU A 361 -16.57 -4.38 -13.18
C GLU A 361 -18.04 -4.81 -13.36
N ARG A 362 -18.61 -4.60 -14.56
CA ARG A 362 -20.00 -4.96 -14.88
C ARG A 362 -20.13 -6.32 -15.54
N ASP A 363 -19.04 -7.05 -15.74
CA ASP A 363 -19.07 -8.34 -16.40
C ASP A 363 -19.62 -9.43 -15.45
N PRO A 364 -20.77 -10.06 -15.77
CA PRO A 364 -21.34 -11.12 -14.94
C PRO A 364 -20.46 -12.38 -14.89
N ASN A 365 -19.64 -12.63 -15.90
CA ASN A 365 -18.73 -13.80 -15.91
C ASN A 365 -17.55 -13.64 -14.97
N LEU A 366 -17.25 -12.40 -14.56
CA LEU A 366 -16.20 -12.06 -13.60
C LEU A 366 -16.76 -11.86 -12.17
N THR A 367 -17.96 -12.38 -11.91
CA THR A 367 -18.61 -12.34 -10.60
C THR A 367 -18.63 -13.74 -9.98
N ILE A 368 -18.06 -13.88 -8.78
CA ILE A 368 -18.00 -15.14 -8.03
C ILE A 368 -18.70 -14.93 -6.69
N ASP A 369 -19.61 -15.85 -6.32
CA ASP A 369 -20.38 -15.81 -5.06
C ASP A 369 -21.09 -14.47 -4.79
N GLY A 370 -21.60 -13.82 -5.85
CA GLY A 370 -22.27 -12.53 -5.77
C GLY A 370 -21.33 -11.33 -5.55
N VAL A 371 -20.01 -11.54 -5.54
CA VAL A 371 -19.00 -10.48 -5.44
C VAL A 371 -18.44 -10.18 -6.83
N PRO A 372 -18.69 -8.97 -7.39
CA PRO A 372 -18.16 -8.60 -8.70
C PRO A 372 -16.67 -8.27 -8.62
N THR A 373 -15.96 -8.48 -9.73
CA THR A 373 -14.58 -8.02 -9.90
C THR A 373 -14.50 -6.51 -9.73
N ARG A 374 -13.45 -6.05 -9.01
CA ARG A 374 -13.20 -4.63 -8.75
C ARG A 374 -11.89 -4.19 -9.40
N VAL A 375 -11.93 -3.11 -10.17
CA VAL A 375 -10.74 -2.54 -10.79
C VAL A 375 -10.17 -1.45 -9.88
N ARG A 376 -9.03 -1.76 -9.21
CA ARG A 376 -8.40 -0.84 -8.25
C ARG A 376 -7.57 0.28 -8.90
N THR A 377 -7.19 0.11 -10.16
CA THR A 377 -6.39 1.08 -10.92
C THR A 377 -6.82 1.04 -12.38
N THR A 378 -7.14 2.19 -12.96
CA THR A 378 -7.60 2.28 -14.35
C THR A 378 -6.46 2.39 -15.36
N ASN A 379 -5.24 2.71 -14.91
CA ASN A 379 -4.12 3.03 -15.80
C ASN A 379 -3.48 1.81 -16.50
N LEU A 380 -3.86 0.58 -16.13
CA LEU A 380 -3.15 -0.65 -16.52
C LEU A 380 -4.03 -1.65 -17.25
N ASN A 381 -5.20 -1.23 -17.73
CA ASN A 381 -6.19 -2.12 -18.30
C ASN A 381 -5.66 -2.85 -19.54
N GLU A 382 -4.94 -2.14 -20.39
CA GLU A 382 -4.31 -2.67 -21.59
C GLU A 382 -3.12 -3.59 -21.32
N ASP A 383 -2.44 -3.41 -20.18
CA ASP A 383 -1.28 -4.22 -19.82
C ASP A 383 -1.70 -5.65 -19.46
N VAL A 384 -2.93 -5.86 -18.99
CA VAL A 384 -3.52 -7.20 -18.75
C VAL A 384 -3.52 -8.03 -20.04
N GLY A 385 -3.72 -7.39 -21.20
CA GLY A 385 -3.65 -8.05 -22.51
C GLY A 385 -2.23 -8.35 -23.01
N GLN A 386 -1.19 -7.93 -22.28
CA GLN A 386 0.21 -8.05 -22.68
C GLN A 386 1.04 -8.94 -21.75
N VAL A 387 0.38 -9.63 -20.81
CA VAL A 387 1.03 -10.49 -19.82
C VAL A 387 1.63 -11.72 -20.51
N SER A 388 2.96 -11.86 -20.48
CA SER A 388 3.67 -13.07 -20.97
C SER A 388 3.90 -14.12 -19.90
N TYR A 389 3.96 -13.71 -18.63
CA TYR A 389 4.24 -14.58 -17.50
C TYR A 389 3.24 -14.31 -16.40
N VAL A 390 2.56 -15.36 -15.93
CA VAL A 390 1.67 -15.32 -14.78
C VAL A 390 2.39 -16.01 -13.63
N PHE A 391 2.82 -15.23 -12.65
CA PHE A 391 3.29 -15.78 -11.37
C PHE A 391 2.06 -16.05 -10.52
N SER A 392 1.77 -17.33 -10.28
CA SER A 392 0.68 -17.73 -9.41
C SER A 392 1.25 -18.23 -8.10
N ASP A 393 0.64 -17.79 -6.99
CA ASP A 393 0.80 -18.49 -5.73
C ASP A 393 0.09 -19.85 -5.81
N LYS A 394 0.60 -20.86 -5.10
CA LYS A 394 -0.04 -22.17 -5.00
C LYS A 394 -1.25 -22.09 -4.08
N THR A 395 -1.01 -21.58 -2.87
CA THR A 395 -1.97 -21.64 -1.78
C THR A 395 -2.93 -20.45 -1.87
N GLY A 396 -4.23 -20.66 -1.65
CA GLY A 396 -5.25 -19.60 -1.78
C GLY A 396 -5.53 -19.09 -3.20
N THR A 397 -4.71 -19.44 -4.20
CA THR A 397 -4.91 -19.09 -5.62
C THR A 397 -5.19 -20.32 -6.48
N LEU A 398 -4.26 -21.29 -6.56
CA LEU A 398 -4.46 -22.52 -7.34
C LEU A 398 -5.29 -23.56 -6.57
N THR A 399 -5.07 -23.68 -5.27
CA THR A 399 -5.77 -24.64 -4.41
C THR A 399 -6.71 -23.93 -3.45
N LYS A 400 -7.96 -24.41 -3.36
CA LYS A 400 -8.85 -24.07 -2.25
C LYS A 400 -8.26 -24.62 -0.95
N ASN A 401 -8.46 -23.90 0.16
CA ASN A 401 -8.00 -24.32 1.49
C ASN A 401 -8.92 -25.39 2.10
N GLU A 402 -9.21 -26.44 1.34
CA GLU A 402 -10.08 -27.54 1.70
C GLU A 402 -9.33 -28.87 1.49
N MET A 403 -8.98 -29.54 2.59
CA MET A 403 -8.23 -30.79 2.57
C MET A 403 -9.21 -31.97 2.66
N ALA A 404 -9.50 -32.60 1.52
CA ALA A 404 -10.34 -33.79 1.46
C ALA A 404 -9.48 -35.07 1.47
N PHE A 405 -9.70 -35.95 2.45
CA PHE A 405 -9.09 -37.28 2.46
C PHE A 405 -9.62 -38.11 1.29
N ARG A 406 -8.73 -38.67 0.46
CA ARG A 406 -9.11 -39.41 -0.76
C ARG A 406 -8.69 -40.88 -0.74
N ILE A 407 -7.44 -41.14 -0.38
CA ILE A 407 -6.81 -42.46 -0.49
C ILE A 407 -5.85 -42.64 0.68
N CYS A 408 -5.78 -43.83 1.26
CA CYS A 408 -4.68 -44.25 2.12
C CYS A 408 -4.20 -45.65 1.75
N SER A 409 -2.90 -45.92 1.98
CA SER A 409 -2.33 -47.26 1.90
C SER A 409 -2.09 -47.76 3.31
N ILE A 410 -2.68 -48.91 3.67
CA ILE A 410 -2.48 -49.54 4.97
C ILE A 410 -2.02 -50.98 4.70
N HIS A 411 -0.81 -51.33 5.15
CA HIS A 411 -0.18 -52.64 4.91
C HIS A 411 -0.13 -53.04 3.42
N GLY A 412 0.12 -52.08 2.52
CA GLY A 412 0.17 -52.32 1.07
C GLY A 412 -1.20 -52.44 0.39
N ALA A 413 -2.31 -52.43 1.14
CA ALA A 413 -3.66 -52.36 0.59
C ALA A 413 -4.09 -50.89 0.41
N ILE A 414 -4.53 -50.53 -0.79
CA ILE A 414 -4.98 -49.18 -1.14
C ILE A 414 -6.49 -49.06 -0.87
N TYR A 415 -6.85 -48.14 0.02
CA TYR A 415 -8.23 -47.81 0.34
C TYR A 415 -8.57 -46.48 -0.33
N THR A 416 -9.59 -46.46 -1.19
CA THR A 416 -10.05 -45.26 -1.87
C THR A 416 -11.44 -44.87 -1.38
N ALA A 417 -11.73 -43.57 -1.29
CA ALA A 417 -13.03 -43.05 -0.82
C ALA A 417 -14.24 -43.49 -1.69
N ARG A 418 -14.02 -44.09 -2.88
CA ARG A 418 -15.07 -44.68 -3.72
C ARG A 418 -15.55 -46.05 -3.24
N HIS A 419 -14.77 -46.76 -2.42
CA HIS A 419 -15.25 -47.97 -1.74
C HIS A 419 -16.03 -47.55 -0.49
N ARG A 420 -17.33 -47.89 -0.47
CA ARG A 420 -18.31 -47.59 0.59
C ARG A 420 -17.66 -47.50 1.99
N TYR A 421 -17.88 -46.37 2.67
CA TYR A 421 -17.48 -46.04 4.05
C TYR A 421 -17.63 -47.18 5.10
N LYS A 422 -18.46 -48.20 4.83
CA LYS A 422 -18.64 -49.39 5.69
C LYS A 422 -17.35 -50.22 5.91
N THR A 423 -16.40 -50.24 4.98
CA THR A 423 -15.22 -51.11 5.11
C THR A 423 -14.11 -50.48 5.97
N LEU A 424 -13.96 -49.15 5.92
CA LEU A 424 -12.97 -48.42 6.73
C LEU A 424 -13.36 -48.35 8.21
N TYR A 425 -14.65 -48.15 8.51
CA TYR A 425 -15.16 -48.14 9.89
C TYR A 425 -14.97 -49.50 10.58
N ASN A 426 -15.27 -50.60 9.86
CA ASN A 426 -15.07 -51.95 10.38
C ASN A 426 -13.59 -52.27 10.62
N TYR A 427 -12.64 -51.79 9.80
CA TYR A 427 -11.22 -52.08 10.01
C TYR A 427 -10.62 -51.33 11.21
N PHE A 428 -11.03 -50.09 11.46
CA PHE A 428 -10.54 -49.31 12.61
C PHE A 428 -11.21 -49.70 13.93
N CYS A 429 -12.50 -50.06 13.94
CA CYS A 429 -13.21 -50.44 15.17
C CYS A 429 -13.05 -51.89 15.61
N THR A 430 -12.55 -52.81 14.77
CA THR A 430 -12.40 -54.24 15.16
C THR A 430 -10.98 -54.68 15.50
N LYS A 431 -9.96 -53.82 15.34
CA LYS A 431 -8.55 -54.15 15.66
C LYS A 431 -7.91 -53.30 16.76
N THR A 432 -8.70 -52.57 17.52
CA THR A 432 -8.29 -51.99 18.81
C THR A 432 -9.06 -52.66 19.95
N ILE A 433 -8.75 -53.94 20.18
CA ILE A 433 -8.83 -54.62 21.49
C ILE A 433 -7.57 -55.48 21.60
#